data_AF-A0A2N2BZ29-F1
#
_entry.id   AF-A0A2N2BZ29-F1
#
_cell.length_a   1.000
_cell.length_b   1.000
_cell.length_c   1.000
_cell.angle_alpha   90.00
_cell.angle_beta   90.00
_cell.angle_gamma   90.00
#
_symmetry.space_group_name_H-M   'P 1'
#
loop_
_entity.id
_entity.type
_entity.pdbx_description
1 polymer ?
#
loop_
_entity_poly.entity_id
_entity_poly.type
_entity_poly.pdbx_seq_one_letter_code
_entity_poly.pdbx_strand_id
1 'polypeptide(L)'
;MKNNDNNTTKKTIKRIDPSSSGDTSVMPNRQPMNRPPQKSFKRKQSPIRKQRIIAVLILLLTLYIVISLLIAGFIYFSFNKVSNNTQLYSLQLKYDGKRVHSFETTEVNNSYGLYVPFGKLSEICELSIVGDSETVIIIIRPNGGSIVCKNNSSLVYINDNSVRLSSPILFGSDDYLIPVELVKTYMIGIDITYDDDNMICVISRNADDENITLKMLLPTELDKTYFPDSYKNP
;
A
#
# COMPACT_ATOMS: atom_id res chain seq x y z
N MET A 1 34.53 -22.38 -26.91
CA MET A 1 35.59 -22.92 -26.03
C MET A 1 34.90 -23.65 -24.87
N LYS A 2 35.44 -24.80 -24.41
CA LYS A 2 35.00 -25.65 -23.26
C LYS A 2 33.57 -25.46 -22.72
N ASN A 3 32.66 -26.39 -23.01
CA ASN A 3 32.34 -27.61 -22.22
C ASN A 3 31.40 -27.34 -21.03
N ASN A 4 30.26 -28.03 -21.05
CA ASN A 4 29.33 -28.14 -19.94
C ASN A 4 28.84 -29.60 -19.89
N ASP A 5 29.48 -30.42 -19.07
CA ASP A 5 29.28 -31.86 -19.02
C ASP A 5 28.28 -32.23 -17.91
N ASN A 6 27.19 -32.89 -18.26
CA ASN A 6 26.35 -33.61 -17.30
C ASN A 6 25.70 -34.84 -17.96
N ASN A 7 25.64 -35.94 -17.21
CA ASN A 7 25.70 -37.26 -17.82
C ASN A 7 24.36 -38.03 -17.89
N THR A 8 24.35 -38.92 -18.88
CA THR A 8 23.57 -40.16 -19.07
C THR A 8 22.98 -40.83 -17.80
N THR A 9 21.91 -41.64 -17.86
CA THR A 9 21.42 -42.47 -18.98
C THR A 9 19.91 -42.79 -18.90
N LYS A 10 19.23 -43.01 -20.04
CA LYS A 10 17.94 -43.74 -20.14
C LYS A 10 18.19 -45.21 -20.50
N LYS A 11 17.31 -46.16 -20.11
CA LYS A 11 17.29 -47.50 -20.74
C LYS A 11 15.90 -48.14 -20.89
N THR A 12 15.31 -47.83 -22.04
CA THR A 12 14.44 -48.59 -22.97
C THR A 12 13.76 -49.91 -22.54
N ILE A 13 12.49 -50.03 -22.94
CA ILE A 13 11.55 -51.16 -22.82
C ILE A 13 11.81 -52.25 -23.90
N LYS A 14 11.38 -53.51 -23.67
CA LYS A 14 11.02 -54.43 -24.76
C LYS A 14 9.86 -55.39 -24.41
N ARG A 15 9.09 -55.78 -25.43
CA ARG A 15 8.01 -56.80 -25.47
C ARG A 15 8.64 -58.21 -25.72
N ILE A 16 8.15 -59.34 -25.18
CA ILE A 16 6.90 -60.08 -25.47
C ILE A 16 6.84 -60.53 -26.95
N ASP A 17 6.66 -61.80 -27.38
CA ASP A 17 6.64 -63.19 -26.82
C ASP A 17 6.61 -64.18 -28.05
N PRO A 18 6.34 -65.54 -28.05
CA PRO A 18 6.01 -66.52 -26.99
C PRO A 18 6.68 -67.94 -27.06
N SER A 19 6.32 -68.83 -26.11
CA SER A 19 6.14 -70.32 -26.13
C SER A 19 7.03 -71.30 -26.93
N SER A 20 7.59 -72.32 -26.24
CA SER A 20 7.36 -73.77 -26.53
C SER A 20 7.88 -74.72 -25.43
N SER A 21 7.13 -75.81 -25.17
CA SER A 21 7.53 -77.15 -24.67
C SER A 21 8.70 -77.35 -23.67
N GLY A 22 8.43 -77.95 -22.50
CA GLY A 22 9.45 -78.54 -21.60
C GLY A 22 8.85 -79.04 -20.27
N ASP A 23 8.88 -80.36 -20.05
CA ASP A 23 8.03 -81.05 -19.06
C ASP A 23 8.45 -81.00 -17.57
N THR A 24 7.48 -81.38 -16.75
CA THR A 24 7.51 -81.90 -15.36
C THR A 24 8.75 -82.72 -14.93
N SER A 25 9.14 -82.83 -13.65
CA SER A 25 8.62 -82.26 -12.37
C SER A 25 9.54 -82.60 -11.16
N VAL A 26 9.15 -82.14 -9.96
CA VAL A 26 9.58 -82.57 -8.59
C VAL A 26 11.01 -82.24 -8.13
N MET A 27 11.09 -81.23 -7.25
CA MET A 27 12.04 -81.12 -6.12
C MET A 27 11.30 -81.58 -4.82
N PRO A 28 11.95 -81.77 -3.62
CA PRO A 28 13.21 -81.15 -3.20
C PRO A 28 14.26 -82.05 -2.50
N ASN A 29 15.46 -81.47 -2.38
CA ASN A 29 16.56 -81.94 -1.54
C ASN A 29 16.42 -81.42 -0.08
N ARG A 30 17.22 -82.01 0.82
CA ARG A 30 17.38 -81.75 2.27
C ARG A 30 17.03 -80.35 2.80
N GLN A 31 16.33 -80.32 3.93
CA GLN A 31 16.14 -79.12 4.76
C GLN A 31 17.47 -78.61 5.38
N PRO A 32 17.74 -77.29 5.38
CA PRO A 32 18.84 -76.70 6.14
C PRO A 32 18.40 -76.02 7.45
N MET A 33 18.91 -76.55 8.56
CA MET A 33 19.42 -75.84 9.75
C MET A 33 18.63 -74.63 10.33
N ASN A 34 18.01 -74.83 11.50
CA ASN A 34 17.43 -73.76 12.31
C ASN A 34 18.45 -72.65 12.71
N ARG A 35 18.02 -71.39 12.68
CA ARG A 35 18.59 -70.28 13.46
C ARG A 35 17.48 -69.55 14.24
N PRO A 36 17.68 -69.19 15.51
CA PRO A 36 16.68 -68.43 16.28
C PRO A 36 16.59 -66.96 15.80
N PRO A 37 15.40 -66.33 15.87
CA PRO A 37 15.21 -64.97 15.39
C PRO A 37 15.85 -63.92 16.31
N GLN A 38 16.67 -63.03 15.75
CA GLN A 38 17.14 -61.83 16.46
C GLN A 38 15.96 -60.89 16.74
N LYS A 39 15.70 -60.61 18.02
CA LYS A 39 14.69 -59.63 18.44
C LYS A 39 15.19 -58.21 18.16
N SER A 40 14.60 -57.52 17.20
CA SER A 40 14.90 -56.11 16.90
C SER A 40 14.29 -55.20 17.97
N PHE A 41 15.15 -54.53 18.75
CA PHE A 41 14.74 -53.59 19.80
C PHE A 41 14.17 -52.30 19.20
N LYS A 42 12.88 -52.29 18.88
CA LYS A 42 12.13 -51.06 18.55
C LYS A 42 12.16 -50.11 19.73
N ARG A 43 13.04 -49.10 19.70
CA ARG A 43 13.09 -48.00 20.68
C ARG A 43 11.71 -47.33 20.77
N LYS A 44 10.99 -47.57 21.87
CA LYS A 44 9.77 -46.83 22.21
C LYS A 44 10.13 -45.36 22.48
N GLN A 45 9.96 -44.48 21.48
CA GLN A 45 9.97 -43.04 21.72
C GLN A 45 8.85 -42.71 22.70
N SER A 46 9.16 -42.11 23.85
CA SER A 46 8.17 -41.82 24.88
C SER A 46 7.16 -40.77 24.41
N PRO A 47 5.85 -40.95 24.67
CA PRO A 47 4.81 -40.05 24.17
C PRO A 47 4.97 -38.61 24.70
N ILE A 48 5.58 -38.47 25.89
CA ILE A 48 5.90 -37.21 26.57
C ILE A 48 6.65 -36.22 25.65
N ARG A 49 7.58 -36.70 24.81
CA ARG A 49 8.29 -35.80 23.86
C ARG A 49 7.37 -35.28 22.75
N LYS A 50 6.44 -36.11 22.26
CA LYS A 50 5.46 -35.70 21.23
C LYS A 50 4.43 -34.72 21.79
N GLN A 51 3.95 -34.97 23.01
CA GLN A 51 3.02 -34.07 23.72
C GLN A 51 3.61 -32.67 23.92
N ARG A 52 4.90 -32.56 24.29
CA ARG A 52 5.58 -31.24 24.42
C ARG A 52 5.68 -30.50 23.08
N ILE A 53 6.00 -31.20 21.99
CA ILE A 53 6.06 -30.59 20.65
C ILE A 53 4.68 -30.11 20.21
N ILE A 54 3.63 -30.90 20.45
CA ILE A 54 2.24 -30.50 20.16
C ILE A 54 1.83 -29.28 20.99
N ALA A 55 2.15 -29.24 22.29
CA ALA A 55 1.84 -28.10 23.15
C ALA A 55 2.55 -26.81 22.71
N VAL A 56 3.83 -26.89 22.31
CA VAL A 56 4.57 -25.74 21.76
C VAL A 56 4.00 -25.29 20.41
N LEU A 57 3.60 -26.23 19.55
CA LEU A 57 2.98 -25.91 18.25
C LEU A 57 1.59 -25.28 18.41
N ILE A 58 0.79 -25.74 19.37
CA ILE A 58 -0.49 -25.11 19.74
C ILE A 58 -0.25 -23.70 20.28
N LEU A 59 0.73 -23.52 21.19
CA LEU A 59 1.06 -22.20 21.75
C LEU A 59 1.51 -21.21 20.66
N LEU A 60 2.38 -21.65 19.74
CA LEU A 60 2.83 -20.85 18.61
C LEU A 60 1.67 -20.51 17.66
N LEU A 61 0.77 -21.47 17.39
CA LEU A 61 -0.44 -21.24 16.59
C LEU A 61 -1.39 -20.23 17.26
N THR A 62 -1.61 -20.32 18.57
CA THR A 62 -2.43 -19.34 19.31
C THR A 62 -1.79 -17.95 19.31
N LEU A 63 -0.47 -17.85 19.46
CA LEU A 63 0.25 -16.58 19.40
C LEU A 63 0.18 -15.97 17.98
N TYR A 64 0.33 -16.78 16.94
CA TYR A 64 0.16 -16.37 15.55
C TYR A 64 -1.26 -15.83 15.30
N ILE A 65 -2.30 -16.55 15.73
CA ILE A 65 -3.70 -16.11 15.61
C ILE A 65 -3.92 -14.78 16.34
N VAL A 66 -3.42 -14.61 17.56
CA VAL A 66 -3.53 -13.34 18.31
C VAL A 66 -2.83 -12.19 17.59
N ILE A 67 -1.62 -12.41 17.06
CA ILE A 67 -0.89 -11.39 16.29
C ILE A 67 -1.63 -11.05 14.99
N SER A 68 -2.12 -12.04 14.24
CA SER A 68 -2.94 -11.81 13.05
C SER A 68 -4.24 -11.06 13.36
N LEU A 69 -4.88 -11.33 14.50
CA LEU A 69 -6.11 -10.67 14.92
C LEU A 69 -5.86 -9.23 15.41
N LEU A 70 -4.71 -8.96 16.06
CA LEU A 70 -4.25 -7.60 16.35
C LEU A 70 -3.94 -6.80 15.08
N ILE A 71 -3.25 -7.41 14.10
CA ILE A 71 -2.96 -6.77 12.80
C ILE A 71 -4.26 -6.50 12.03
N ALA A 72 -5.16 -7.48 11.95
CA ALA A 72 -6.46 -7.31 11.31
C ALA A 72 -7.33 -6.26 12.01
N GLY A 73 -7.32 -6.23 13.35
CA GLY A 73 -8.01 -5.21 14.16
C GLY A 73 -7.43 -3.81 13.96
N PHE A 74 -6.11 -3.68 13.86
CA PHE A 74 -5.45 -2.40 13.57
C PHE A 74 -5.75 -1.91 12.15
N ILE A 75 -5.73 -2.80 11.15
CA ILE A 75 -6.13 -2.51 9.77
C ILE A 75 -7.61 -2.12 9.69
N TYR A 76 -8.50 -2.84 10.38
CA TYR A 76 -9.93 -2.52 10.45
C TYR A 76 -10.19 -1.17 11.13
N PHE A 77 -9.52 -0.88 12.24
CA PHE A 77 -9.60 0.43 12.91
C PHE A 77 -9.02 1.57 12.06
N SER A 78 -7.99 1.28 11.26
CA SER A 78 -7.44 2.24 10.28
C SER A 78 -8.42 2.52 9.13
N PHE A 79 -9.11 1.51 8.60
CA PHE A 79 -10.16 1.71 7.58
C PHE A 79 -11.43 2.35 8.15
N ASN A 80 -11.80 2.10 9.40
CA ASN A 80 -12.84 2.86 10.10
C ASN A 80 -12.40 4.28 10.49
N LYS A 81 -11.17 4.69 10.15
CA LYS A 81 -10.68 6.08 10.17
C LYS A 81 -10.63 6.74 8.78
N VAL A 82 -11.42 6.25 7.81
CA VAL A 82 -11.87 7.12 6.70
C VAL A 82 -12.48 8.39 7.30
N SER A 83 -12.10 9.56 6.79
CA SER A 83 -12.44 10.84 7.40
C SER A 83 -13.94 11.15 7.34
N ASN A 84 -14.44 11.89 8.33
CA ASN A 84 -15.87 12.02 8.64
C ASN A 84 -16.73 12.79 7.61
N ASN A 85 -16.22 13.09 6.41
CA ASN A 85 -16.83 14.02 5.46
C ASN A 85 -17.86 13.34 4.53
N THR A 86 -18.72 12.49 5.09
CA THR A 86 -19.99 12.06 4.46
C THR A 86 -21.15 13.00 4.78
N GLN A 87 -20.95 13.94 5.71
CA GLN A 87 -21.84 15.08 5.96
C GLN A 87 -21.79 16.09 4.81
N LEU A 88 -22.97 16.56 4.41
CA LEU A 88 -23.20 17.42 3.25
C LEU A 88 -23.00 18.91 3.59
N TYR A 89 -21.74 19.37 3.59
CA TYR A 89 -21.37 20.74 3.93
C TYR A 89 -21.55 21.72 2.76
N SER A 90 -22.17 22.88 3.01
CA SER A 90 -22.02 24.04 2.12
C SER A 90 -20.60 24.63 2.25
N LEU A 91 -20.11 25.34 1.22
CA LEU A 91 -18.74 25.89 1.22
C LEU A 91 -18.77 27.42 1.17
N GLN A 92 -17.99 28.06 2.03
CA GLN A 92 -17.74 29.51 2.00
C GLN A 92 -16.24 29.79 1.94
N LEU A 93 -15.84 30.72 1.07
CA LEU A 93 -14.47 31.22 0.98
C LEU A 93 -14.41 32.64 1.57
N LYS A 94 -13.47 32.87 2.48
CA LYS A 94 -13.21 34.17 3.10
C LYS A 94 -11.77 34.63 2.86
N TYR A 95 -11.59 35.93 2.74
CA TYR A 95 -10.30 36.61 2.66
C TYR A 95 -10.40 37.87 3.50
N ASP A 96 -9.41 38.14 4.37
CA ASP A 96 -9.44 39.31 5.26
C ASP A 96 -10.77 39.43 6.05
N GLY A 97 -11.19 38.29 6.63
CA GLY A 97 -12.46 38.11 7.34
C GLY A 97 -13.74 38.16 6.50
N LYS A 98 -13.70 38.75 5.30
CA LYS A 98 -14.85 39.00 4.41
C LYS A 98 -15.17 37.75 3.60
N ARG A 99 -16.47 37.42 3.46
CA ARG A 99 -16.96 36.35 2.58
C ARG A 99 -16.85 36.80 1.12
N VAL A 100 -16.02 36.10 0.35
CA VAL A 100 -15.78 36.38 -1.08
C VAL A 100 -16.72 35.53 -1.94
N HIS A 101 -16.76 34.22 -1.68
CA HIS A 101 -17.61 33.27 -2.42
C HIS A 101 -18.41 32.37 -1.48
N SER A 102 -19.48 31.81 -2.03
CA SER A 102 -20.27 30.76 -1.41
C SER A 102 -20.76 29.81 -2.49
N PHE A 103 -20.82 28.52 -2.17
CA PHE A 103 -21.29 27.47 -3.06
C PHE A 103 -22.38 26.67 -2.36
N GLU A 104 -23.39 26.25 -3.13
CA GLU A 104 -24.39 25.33 -2.61
C GLU A 104 -23.80 23.92 -2.48
N THR A 105 -24.30 23.17 -1.51
CA THR A 105 -23.87 21.82 -1.17
C THR A 105 -23.75 20.88 -2.40
N THR A 106 -24.61 21.06 -3.40
CA THR A 106 -24.66 20.31 -4.66
C THR A 106 -23.52 20.60 -5.63
N GLU A 107 -22.84 21.75 -5.51
CA GLU A 107 -21.74 22.17 -6.39
C GLU A 107 -20.38 21.66 -5.89
N VAL A 108 -20.27 21.39 -4.59
CA VAL A 108 -19.01 21.10 -3.88
C VAL A 108 -18.94 19.73 -3.23
N ASN A 109 -20.06 19.02 -3.02
CA ASN A 109 -20.04 17.65 -2.50
C ASN A 109 -20.23 16.64 -3.64
N ASN A 110 -19.18 15.87 -3.89
CA ASN A 110 -19.17 14.77 -4.84
C ASN A 110 -19.34 13.43 -4.12
N SER A 111 -19.39 12.33 -4.88
CA SER A 111 -19.37 10.96 -4.35
C SER A 111 -18.15 10.63 -3.46
N TYR A 112 -17.11 11.46 -3.49
CA TYR A 112 -15.88 11.34 -2.68
C TYR A 112 -15.77 12.39 -1.56
N GLY A 113 -16.85 13.12 -1.24
CA GLY A 113 -16.88 14.16 -0.21
C GLY A 113 -16.72 15.58 -0.75
N LEU A 114 -16.19 16.50 0.08
CA LEU A 114 -16.17 17.94 -0.16
C LEU A 114 -14.93 18.43 -0.95
N TYR A 115 -15.19 19.25 -1.97
CA TYR A 115 -14.22 19.83 -2.90
C TYR A 115 -14.26 21.36 -2.93
N VAL A 116 -13.22 21.97 -3.50
CA VAL A 116 -13.11 23.41 -3.78
C VAL A 116 -12.81 23.60 -5.27
N PRO A 117 -13.52 24.48 -6.00
CA PRO A 117 -13.12 24.90 -7.34
C PRO A 117 -11.78 25.65 -7.31
N PHE A 118 -10.79 25.19 -8.08
CA PHE A 118 -9.43 25.73 -8.05
C PHE A 118 -9.38 27.23 -8.39
N GLY A 119 -10.09 27.68 -9.42
CA GLY A 119 -10.14 29.08 -9.80
C GLY A 119 -10.57 29.97 -8.63
N LYS A 120 -11.58 29.52 -7.88
CA LYS A 120 -12.11 30.23 -6.71
C LYS A 120 -11.18 30.16 -5.50
N LEU A 121 -10.46 29.06 -5.32
CA LEU A 121 -9.37 28.96 -4.34
C LEU A 121 -8.20 29.91 -4.71
N SER A 122 -7.87 30.05 -6.00
CA SER A 122 -6.79 30.92 -6.49
C SER A 122 -7.09 32.42 -6.41
N GLU A 123 -8.34 32.81 -6.16
CA GLU A 123 -8.72 34.20 -5.85
C GLU A 123 -8.42 34.59 -4.40
N ILE A 124 -8.44 33.64 -3.46
CA ILE A 124 -8.13 33.89 -2.03
C ILE A 124 -6.70 33.47 -1.65
N CYS A 125 -6.11 32.53 -2.38
CA CYS A 125 -4.78 31.98 -2.17
C CYS A 125 -3.91 32.23 -3.40
N GLU A 126 -2.66 32.64 -3.24
CA GLU A 126 -1.74 32.92 -4.35
C GLU A 126 -1.21 31.64 -5.03
N LEU A 127 -2.12 31.00 -5.75
CA LEU A 127 -1.90 29.77 -6.49
C LEU A 127 -1.84 30.09 -7.98
N SER A 128 -0.95 29.39 -8.68
CA SER A 128 -0.91 29.38 -10.14
C SER A 128 -0.92 27.94 -10.63
N ILE A 129 -1.47 27.71 -11.83
CA ILE A 129 -1.72 26.37 -12.38
C ILE A 129 -1.11 26.25 -13.77
N VAL A 130 -0.40 25.15 -14.02
CA VAL A 130 0.28 24.87 -15.30
C VAL A 130 0.16 23.38 -15.60
N GLY A 131 -0.30 23.00 -16.78
CA GLY A 131 -0.46 21.59 -17.16
C GLY A 131 -1.35 21.37 -18.37
N ASP A 132 -1.85 20.14 -18.49
CA ASP A 132 -2.75 19.66 -19.54
C ASP A 132 -3.98 18.93 -18.93
N SER A 133 -4.78 18.28 -19.77
CA SER A 133 -5.99 17.55 -19.36
C SER A 133 -5.75 16.25 -18.57
N GLU A 134 -4.50 15.78 -18.46
CA GLU A 134 -4.13 14.57 -17.71
C GLU A 134 -3.31 14.91 -16.45
N THR A 135 -2.37 15.85 -16.55
CA THR A 135 -1.42 16.19 -15.48
C THR A 135 -1.33 17.70 -15.28
N VAL A 136 -1.48 18.13 -14.03
CA VAL A 136 -1.51 19.53 -13.60
C VAL A 136 -0.49 19.78 -12.51
N ILE A 137 0.19 20.91 -12.54
CA ILE A 137 1.09 21.39 -11.48
C ILE A 137 0.48 22.66 -10.89
N ILE A 138 0.14 22.60 -9.61
CA ILE A 138 -0.24 23.76 -8.79
C ILE A 138 1.05 24.31 -8.16
N ILE A 139 1.30 25.61 -8.33
CA ILE A 139 2.48 26.31 -7.85
C ILE A 139 2.03 27.40 -6.87
N ILE A 140 2.49 27.27 -5.61
CA ILE A 140 2.22 28.20 -4.51
C ILE A 140 3.25 29.33 -4.54
N ARG A 141 2.77 30.58 -4.50
CA ARG A 141 3.60 31.79 -4.44
C ARG A 141 3.55 32.44 -3.05
N PRO A 142 4.57 33.22 -2.65
CA PRO A 142 5.86 33.40 -3.33
C PRO A 142 6.81 32.20 -3.19
N ASN A 143 6.53 31.28 -2.25
CA ASN A 143 7.50 30.31 -1.72
C ASN A 143 7.87 29.12 -2.62
N GLY A 144 7.35 29.05 -3.85
CA GLY A 144 7.79 28.11 -4.90
C GLY A 144 7.37 26.65 -4.72
N GLY A 145 6.57 26.32 -3.71
CA GLY A 145 6.10 24.96 -3.45
C GLY A 145 5.22 24.42 -4.57
N SER A 146 5.40 23.16 -4.94
CA SER A 146 4.69 22.52 -6.06
C SER A 146 3.83 21.33 -5.61
N ILE A 147 2.68 21.17 -6.24
CA ILE A 147 1.81 19.99 -6.13
C ILE A 147 1.53 19.48 -7.54
N VAL A 148 2.02 18.29 -7.89
CA VAL A 148 1.70 17.60 -9.14
C VAL A 148 0.50 16.69 -8.94
N CYS A 149 -0.56 16.97 -9.70
CA CYS A 149 -1.86 16.35 -9.67
C CYS A 149 -2.09 15.58 -10.99
N LYS A 150 -2.87 14.49 -10.94
CA LYS A 150 -3.35 13.80 -12.15
C LYS A 150 -4.86 13.64 -12.12
N ASN A 151 -5.49 13.70 -13.28
CA ASN A 151 -6.94 13.60 -13.41
C ASN A 151 -7.44 12.26 -12.85
N ASN A 152 -8.49 12.32 -12.03
CA ASN A 152 -9.10 11.19 -11.32
C ASN A 152 -8.10 10.35 -10.46
N SER A 153 -7.01 10.97 -10.00
CA SER A 153 -5.99 10.34 -9.17
C SER A 153 -6.06 10.80 -7.72
N SER A 154 -6.06 9.87 -6.77
CA SER A 154 -5.79 10.13 -5.35
C SER A 154 -4.28 10.18 -5.02
N LEU A 155 -3.41 9.82 -5.97
CA LEU A 155 -1.96 9.97 -5.85
C LEU A 155 -1.54 11.35 -6.40
N VAL A 156 -0.88 12.13 -5.56
CA VAL A 156 -0.29 13.44 -5.87
C VAL A 156 1.20 13.46 -5.46
N TYR A 157 1.95 14.44 -5.94
CA TYR A 157 3.35 14.64 -5.53
C TYR A 157 3.51 16.06 -4.98
N ILE A 158 4.00 16.22 -3.75
CA ILE A 158 4.13 17.50 -3.06
C ILE A 158 5.62 17.75 -2.84
N ASN A 159 6.20 18.73 -3.55
CA ASN A 159 7.66 18.90 -3.63
C ASN A 159 8.36 17.56 -3.92
N ASP A 160 7.98 16.90 -5.02
CA ASP A 160 8.39 15.54 -5.44
C ASP A 160 8.05 14.36 -4.50
N ASN A 161 7.58 14.60 -3.27
CA ASN A 161 7.21 13.55 -2.32
C ASN A 161 5.82 12.99 -2.68
N SER A 162 5.74 11.69 -2.95
CA SER A 162 4.48 11.02 -3.30
C SER A 162 3.54 10.87 -2.09
N VAL A 163 2.31 11.32 -2.26
CA VAL A 163 1.27 11.39 -1.22
C VAL A 163 -0.03 10.79 -1.77
N ARG A 164 -0.72 10.00 -0.94
CA ARG A 164 -2.04 9.45 -1.29
C ARG A 164 -3.13 10.07 -0.42
N LEU A 165 -4.02 10.81 -1.06
CA LEU A 165 -5.24 11.38 -0.49
C LEU A 165 -6.32 10.29 -0.31
N SER A 166 -7.33 10.56 0.50
CA SER A 166 -8.56 9.76 0.56
C SER A 166 -9.41 9.91 -0.70
N SER A 167 -9.48 11.13 -1.26
CA SER A 167 -10.32 11.48 -2.42
C SER A 167 -9.47 11.82 -3.66
N PRO A 168 -9.89 11.44 -4.88
CA PRO A 168 -9.17 11.80 -6.11
C PRO A 168 -9.33 13.28 -6.46
N ILE A 169 -8.36 13.87 -7.16
CA ILE A 169 -8.53 15.19 -7.80
C ILE A 169 -9.29 15.00 -9.11
N LEU A 170 -10.29 15.85 -9.37
CA LEU A 170 -11.18 15.74 -10.53
C LEU A 170 -11.00 16.95 -11.43
N PHE A 171 -10.71 16.77 -12.72
CA PHE A 171 -10.62 17.88 -13.66
C PHE A 171 -11.98 18.00 -14.38
N GLY A 172 -12.70 19.09 -14.16
CA GLY A 172 -13.93 19.40 -14.88
C GLY A 172 -13.65 20.00 -16.26
N SER A 173 -14.72 20.35 -16.99
CA SER A 173 -14.61 21.16 -18.21
C SER A 173 -14.27 22.63 -17.92
N ASP A 174 -14.72 23.13 -16.77
CA ASP A 174 -14.78 24.56 -16.46
C ASP A 174 -13.77 24.96 -15.36
N ASP A 175 -13.51 24.07 -14.39
CA ASP A 175 -12.54 24.25 -13.30
C ASP A 175 -12.04 22.89 -12.77
N TYR A 176 -10.95 22.91 -12.01
CA TYR A 176 -10.38 21.75 -11.34
C TYR A 176 -10.92 21.65 -9.91
N LEU A 177 -11.50 20.51 -9.54
CA LEU A 177 -12.03 20.30 -8.20
C LEU A 177 -10.95 19.68 -7.30
N ILE A 178 -10.53 20.45 -6.29
CA ILE A 178 -9.49 20.09 -5.33
C ILE A 178 -10.14 19.58 -4.02
N PRO A 179 -9.81 18.38 -3.51
CA PRO A 179 -10.32 17.92 -2.21
C PRO A 179 -9.92 18.86 -1.08
N VAL A 180 -10.87 19.18 -0.17
CA VAL A 180 -10.58 20.00 1.02
C VAL A 180 -9.51 19.37 1.92
N GLU A 181 -9.38 18.03 1.87
CA GLU A 181 -8.29 17.28 2.51
C GLU A 181 -6.90 17.78 2.09
N LEU A 182 -6.66 18.05 0.81
CA LEU A 182 -5.35 18.50 0.31
C LEU A 182 -4.99 19.85 0.92
N VAL A 183 -5.93 20.80 0.88
CA VAL A 183 -5.75 22.16 1.41
C VAL A 183 -5.52 22.10 2.92
N LYS A 184 -6.44 21.46 3.67
CA LYS A 184 -6.38 21.34 5.13
C LYS A 184 -5.10 20.65 5.61
N THR A 185 -4.69 19.60 4.92
CA THR A 185 -3.60 18.73 5.38
C THR A 185 -2.23 19.27 4.99
N TYR A 186 -2.06 19.81 3.78
CA TYR A 186 -0.72 20.12 3.24
C TYR A 186 -0.39 21.60 3.10
N MET A 187 -1.36 22.51 3.17
CA MET A 187 -1.12 23.95 3.06
C MET A 187 -1.08 24.62 4.45
N ILE A 188 -0.33 25.71 4.55
CA ILE A 188 -0.16 26.59 5.72
C ILE A 188 -0.57 28.01 5.31
N GLY A 189 -1.07 28.83 6.23
CA GLY A 189 -1.64 30.15 5.93
C GLY A 189 -3.10 30.09 5.41
N ILE A 190 -3.77 28.95 5.62
CA ILE A 190 -5.18 28.74 5.30
C ILE A 190 -5.84 28.04 6.48
N ASP A 191 -6.78 28.72 7.12
CA ASP A 191 -7.66 28.14 8.14
C ASP A 191 -8.86 27.47 7.48
N ILE A 192 -9.23 26.29 7.97
CA ILE A 192 -10.43 25.58 7.52
C ILE A 192 -11.24 25.14 8.73
N THR A 193 -12.33 25.86 8.97
CA THR A 193 -13.27 25.62 10.08
C THR A 193 -14.52 24.92 9.56
N TYR A 194 -15.09 24.07 10.41
CA TYR A 194 -16.32 23.34 10.15
C TYR A 194 -17.33 23.78 11.22
N ASP A 195 -18.48 24.25 10.76
CA ASP A 195 -19.64 24.60 11.57
C ASP A 195 -20.65 23.45 11.42
N ASP A 196 -20.59 22.52 12.37
CA ASP A 196 -21.39 21.30 12.38
C ASP A 196 -22.89 21.61 12.63
N ASP A 197 -23.20 22.71 13.32
CA ASP A 197 -24.57 23.15 13.61
C ASP A 197 -25.27 23.72 12.37
N ASN A 198 -24.56 24.50 11.56
CA ASN A 198 -25.08 25.11 10.33
C ASN A 198 -24.72 24.32 9.05
N MET A 199 -23.93 23.25 9.15
CA MET A 199 -23.39 22.47 8.02
C MET A 199 -22.62 23.34 7.02
N ILE A 200 -21.69 24.17 7.53
CA ILE A 200 -20.85 25.07 6.71
C ILE A 200 -19.37 24.76 6.90
N CYS A 201 -18.67 24.48 5.79
CA CYS A 201 -17.22 24.49 5.73
C CYS A 201 -16.76 25.91 5.32
N VAL A 202 -15.93 26.54 6.14
CA VAL A 202 -15.37 27.87 5.88
C VAL A 202 -13.87 27.76 5.67
N ILE A 203 -13.42 28.11 4.47
CA ILE A 203 -12.00 28.25 4.13
C ILE A 203 -11.65 29.73 4.19
N SER A 204 -10.66 30.10 4.99
CA SER A 204 -10.26 31.48 5.23
C SER A 204 -8.75 31.67 5.15
N ARG A 205 -8.31 32.73 4.44
CA ARG A 205 -6.96 33.29 4.56
C ARG A 205 -7.02 34.62 5.31
N ASN A 206 -6.15 34.79 6.30
CA ASN A 206 -5.96 36.07 6.97
C ASN A 206 -5.00 36.96 6.16
N ALA A 207 -5.16 38.29 6.24
CA ALA A 207 -4.27 39.22 5.56
C ALA A 207 -2.87 39.26 6.21
N ASP A 208 -2.77 39.07 7.54
CA ASP A 208 -1.48 39.00 8.24
C ASP A 208 -0.67 37.75 7.84
N ASP A 209 -1.33 36.68 7.38
CA ASP A 209 -0.70 35.47 6.85
C ASP A 209 -0.40 35.62 5.35
N GLU A 210 0.50 36.57 5.04
CA GLU A 210 0.96 36.86 3.67
C GLU A 210 1.57 35.61 2.99
N ASN A 211 2.11 34.65 3.74
CA ASN A 211 2.89 33.54 3.20
C ASN A 211 2.19 32.18 3.27
N ILE A 212 1.60 31.77 2.15
CA ILE A 212 1.18 30.37 1.96
C ILE A 212 2.43 29.50 1.74
N THR A 213 2.49 28.37 2.45
CA THR A 213 3.59 27.39 2.37
C THR A 213 3.06 25.95 2.47
N LEU A 214 3.93 24.96 2.18
CA LEU A 214 3.60 23.54 2.26
C LEU A 214 4.13 22.92 3.57
N LYS A 215 3.34 22.03 4.18
CA LYS A 215 3.78 21.25 5.37
C LYS A 215 4.84 20.19 5.04
N MET A 216 4.97 19.81 3.78
CA MET A 216 6.03 18.94 3.26
C MET A 216 7.16 19.76 2.60
N LEU A 217 7.70 20.71 3.36
CA LEU A 217 9.01 21.32 3.07
C LEU A 217 10.10 20.44 3.69
N LEU A 218 10.59 19.45 2.92
CA LEU A 218 11.87 18.81 3.20
C LEU A 218 13.00 19.73 2.70
N PRO A 219 14.20 19.70 3.31
CA PRO A 219 15.24 20.69 3.05
C PRO A 219 15.74 20.66 1.61
N THR A 220 15.98 21.85 1.05
CA THR A 220 16.40 22.11 -0.33
C THR A 220 17.75 21.48 -0.70
N GLU A 221 18.54 21.08 0.30
CA GLU A 221 19.82 20.40 0.12
C GLU A 221 19.74 18.96 0.66
N LEU A 222 19.44 18.02 -0.24
CA LEU A 222 19.97 16.67 -0.09
C LEU A 222 21.48 16.74 -0.32
N ASP A 223 22.21 16.81 0.79
CA ASP A 223 23.67 16.71 0.80
C ASP A 223 24.09 15.46 0.01
N LYS A 224 24.96 15.63 -0.99
CA LYS A 224 25.19 14.61 -2.03
C LYS A 224 25.69 13.34 -1.38
N THR A 225 24.92 12.26 -1.49
CA THR A 225 25.17 11.00 -0.78
C THR A 225 26.61 10.55 -0.99
N TYR A 226 27.44 10.72 0.04
CA TYR A 226 28.86 10.42 -0.04
C TYR A 226 29.03 8.90 -0.01
N PHE A 227 29.03 8.30 -1.20
CA PHE A 227 29.50 6.94 -1.40
C PHE A 227 31.02 6.94 -1.31
N PRO A 228 31.63 6.41 -0.22
CA PRO A 228 33.08 6.30 -0.15
C PRO A 228 33.58 5.41 -1.30
N ASP A 229 34.72 5.76 -1.88
CA ASP A 229 35.20 5.13 -3.11
C ASP A 229 35.53 3.63 -2.98
N SER A 230 35.49 3.07 -1.75
CA SER A 230 35.47 1.64 -1.47
C SER A 230 34.28 0.88 -2.11
N TYR A 231 33.25 1.59 -2.59
CA TYR A 231 32.13 1.01 -3.35
C TYR A 231 32.22 1.26 -4.87
N LYS A 232 33.31 1.86 -5.36
CA LYS A 232 33.52 2.08 -6.80
C LYS A 232 34.64 1.17 -7.32
N ASN A 233 34.28 0.34 -8.31
CA ASN A 233 35.11 -0.61 -9.04
C ASN A 233 35.43 -1.93 -8.29
N PRO A 234 35.55 -3.07 -9.01
CA PRO A 234 34.83 -3.43 -10.23
C PRO A 234 34.16 -4.83 -10.16
#